data_AF-A0A7L3YP61-F1
#
_entry.id   AF-A0A7L3YP61-F1
#
_cell.length_a   1.000
_cell.length_b   1.000
_cell.length_c   1.000
_cell.angle_alpha   90.00
_cell.angle_beta   90.00
_cell.angle_gamma   90.00
#
_symmetry.space_group_name_H-M   'P 1'
#
loop_
_entity.id
_entity.type
_entity.pdbx_description
1 polymer ?
#
loop_
_entity_poly.entity_id
_entity_poly.type
_entity_poly.pdbx_seq_one_letter_code
_entity_poly.pdbx_strand_id
1 'polypeptide(L)'
;VTENRSDLEDLHLYATPREQRFRRFASLEFEGQLYMTPYDFIQAVTNDEPKRKQEFYIDKIARENASGTPPVWKGSSKLFRNLNEKGVISYTEYLFLLCILTKPHAGFRIAFNMFDTDGNEMVDKKEFLVVRIFPRLQLYGYHTSTNSVLKTGEDLVPRSYWDTLRRSTSQALFSDLAERADDISSSLSDTTLLVHFFGKKGKAELNFEDFYRFMDNLQTEVLEIEFLSYSNGMNTISEEDFAHILLRYTNVENTSSYLENMRCRIPEEKGITFDEFRSFFQFLNNLEDFTIAMQMYNFASRSIGQDEFKRAVYVATGVKLSPHLVNTVFKIFDVDRDDQLSYKEFIGIMKDRLNRGFR
;
A
#
# COMPACT_ATOMS: atom_id res chain seq x y z
N VAL A 1 -36.64 0.39 -20.39
CA VAL A 1 -36.27 1.04 -19.12
C VAL A 1 -36.44 -0.01 -18.03
N THR A 2 -35.44 -0.15 -17.16
CA THR A 2 -35.29 -1.13 -16.04
C THR A 2 -34.84 -2.55 -16.38
N GLU A 3 -33.56 -2.74 -16.74
CA GLU A 3 -32.94 -4.10 -16.71
C GLU A 3 -31.45 -4.12 -16.31
N ASN A 4 -30.86 -3.03 -15.80
CA ASN A 4 -29.41 -2.95 -15.51
C ASN A 4 -29.04 -2.67 -14.04
N ARG A 5 -29.90 -2.99 -13.07
CA ARG A 5 -29.62 -2.70 -11.64
C ARG A 5 -29.46 -3.91 -10.72
N SER A 6 -29.97 -5.10 -11.08
CA SER A 6 -29.90 -6.29 -10.22
C SER A 6 -28.53 -6.98 -10.23
N ASP A 7 -27.88 -7.09 -11.38
CA ASP A 7 -26.68 -7.92 -11.53
C ASP A 7 -25.42 -7.30 -10.89
N LEU A 8 -25.42 -5.97 -10.71
CA LEU A 8 -24.37 -5.21 -10.01
C LEU A 8 -24.46 -5.31 -8.47
N GLU A 9 -25.65 -5.63 -7.94
CA GLU A 9 -25.86 -5.79 -6.50
C GLU A 9 -25.46 -7.21 -6.04
N ASP A 10 -25.71 -8.24 -6.85
CA ASP A 10 -25.34 -9.62 -6.52
C ASP A 10 -23.81 -9.86 -6.54
N LEU A 11 -23.07 -9.15 -7.40
CA LEU A 11 -21.61 -9.21 -7.44
C LEU A 11 -20.94 -8.43 -6.29
N HIS A 12 -21.68 -7.59 -5.54
CA HIS A 12 -21.18 -6.92 -4.34
C HIS A 12 -21.13 -7.85 -3.12
N LEU A 13 -22.03 -8.84 -3.05
CA LEU A 13 -22.13 -9.77 -1.91
C LEU A 13 -20.94 -10.73 -1.79
N TYR A 14 -20.19 -10.97 -2.87
CA TYR A 14 -19.02 -11.87 -2.89
C TYR A 14 -17.67 -11.16 -3.08
N ALA A 15 -17.68 -9.84 -3.32
CA ALA A 15 -16.46 -9.08 -3.57
C ALA A 15 -15.71 -8.77 -2.26
N THR A 16 -14.40 -8.99 -2.25
CA THR A 16 -13.55 -8.59 -1.11
C THR A 16 -13.60 -7.06 -0.90
N PRO A 17 -13.34 -6.52 0.32
CA PRO A 17 -13.33 -5.07 0.54
C PRO A 17 -12.40 -4.31 -0.43
N ARG A 18 -11.28 -4.93 -0.81
CA ARG A 18 -10.34 -4.39 -1.81
C ARG A 18 -10.93 -4.31 -3.21
N GLU A 19 -11.69 -5.34 -3.61
CA GLU A 19 -12.37 -5.39 -4.89
C GLU A 19 -13.54 -4.40 -4.96
N GLN A 20 -14.33 -4.30 -3.89
CA GLN A 20 -15.38 -3.29 -3.78
C GLN A 20 -14.80 -1.87 -3.92
N ARG A 21 -13.70 -1.58 -3.21
CA ARG A 21 -13.01 -0.30 -3.36
C ARG A 21 -12.47 -0.10 -4.77
N PHE A 22 -11.91 -1.14 -5.39
CA PHE A 22 -11.46 -1.05 -6.78
C PHE A 22 -12.61 -0.66 -7.73
N ARG A 23 -13.72 -1.40 -7.68
CA ARG A 23 -14.91 -1.11 -8.52
C ARG A 23 -15.49 0.27 -8.24
N ARG A 24 -15.48 0.70 -6.97
CA ARG A 24 -15.98 2.01 -6.55
C ARG A 24 -15.17 3.18 -7.11
N PHE A 25 -13.88 2.99 -7.38
CA PHE A 25 -13.00 4.06 -7.87
C PHE A 25 -12.63 3.92 -9.35
N ALA A 26 -12.71 2.72 -9.93
CA ALA A 26 -12.42 2.46 -11.35
C ALA A 26 -13.33 3.29 -12.27
N SER A 27 -12.72 4.01 -13.22
CA SER A 27 -13.42 4.86 -14.20
C SER A 27 -13.38 4.35 -15.65
N LEU A 28 -12.64 3.27 -15.91
CA LEU A 28 -12.43 2.72 -17.24
C LEU A 28 -13.02 1.32 -17.37
N GLU A 29 -13.63 1.02 -18.50
CA GLU A 29 -14.11 -0.31 -18.86
C GLU A 29 -13.68 -0.66 -20.29
N PHE A 30 -13.09 -1.84 -20.47
CA PHE A 30 -12.68 -2.36 -21.78
C PHE A 30 -13.02 -3.84 -21.85
N GLU A 31 -13.81 -4.24 -22.86
CA GLU A 31 -14.25 -5.64 -23.06
C GLU A 31 -14.87 -6.27 -21.80
N GLY A 32 -15.65 -5.49 -21.03
CA GLY A 32 -16.30 -5.94 -19.78
C GLY A 32 -15.35 -6.03 -18.57
N GLN A 33 -14.07 -5.65 -18.74
CA GLN A 33 -13.08 -5.60 -17.66
C GLN A 33 -12.89 -4.15 -17.18
N LEU A 34 -12.97 -3.96 -15.86
CA LEU A 34 -12.75 -2.66 -15.21
C LEU A 34 -11.25 -2.37 -15.02
N TYR A 35 -10.88 -1.10 -15.19
CA TYR A 35 -9.54 -0.55 -15.00
C TYR A 35 -9.59 0.79 -14.26
N MET A 36 -8.47 1.13 -13.62
CA MET A 36 -8.23 2.43 -12.99
C MET A 36 -7.27 3.26 -13.83
N THR A 37 -7.46 4.58 -13.83
CA THR A 37 -6.38 5.52 -14.17
C THR A 37 -5.41 5.70 -13.00
N PRO A 38 -4.19 6.23 -13.23
CA PRO A 38 -3.31 6.66 -12.14
C PRO A 38 -3.97 7.66 -11.18
N TYR A 39 -4.84 8.54 -11.69
CA TYR A 39 -5.66 9.43 -10.87
C TYR A 39 -6.65 8.68 -9.99
N ASP A 40 -7.39 7.70 -10.54
CA ASP A 40 -8.32 6.87 -9.76
C ASP A 40 -7.59 6.13 -8.64
N PHE A 41 -6.40 5.60 -8.93
CA PHE A 41 -5.56 4.95 -7.92
C PHE A 41 -5.21 5.91 -6.78
N ILE A 42 -4.74 7.12 -7.09
CA ILE A 42 -4.46 8.16 -6.09
C ILE A 42 -5.71 8.44 -5.25
N GLN A 43 -6.85 8.68 -5.90
CA GLN A 43 -8.11 8.96 -5.18
C GLN A 43 -8.50 7.78 -4.27
N ALA A 44 -8.34 6.54 -4.75
CA ALA A 44 -8.66 5.33 -4.02
C ALA A 44 -7.79 5.18 -2.76
N VAL A 45 -6.53 5.59 -2.79
CA VAL A 45 -5.63 5.45 -1.63
C VAL A 45 -5.65 6.67 -0.69
N THR A 46 -6.07 7.85 -1.15
CA THR A 46 -6.05 9.08 -0.33
C THR A 46 -7.43 9.55 0.15
N ASN A 47 -8.54 9.10 -0.43
CA ASN A 47 -9.90 9.57 -0.08
C ASN A 47 -10.82 8.39 0.23
N ASP A 48 -11.83 8.62 1.08
CA ASP A 48 -12.81 7.59 1.44
C ASP A 48 -13.83 7.34 0.33
N GLU A 49 -14.22 8.41 -0.37
CA GLU A 49 -15.17 8.37 -1.48
C GLU A 49 -14.63 9.06 -2.74
N PRO A 50 -15.08 8.64 -3.94
CA PRO A 50 -14.70 9.31 -5.18
C PRO A 50 -15.27 10.73 -5.23
N LYS A 51 -14.43 11.70 -5.62
CA LYS A 51 -14.82 13.13 -5.70
C LYS A 51 -15.75 13.46 -6.87
N ARG A 52 -15.88 12.56 -7.85
CA ARG A 52 -16.72 12.72 -9.06
C ARG A 52 -17.51 11.45 -9.29
N LYS A 53 -18.73 11.57 -9.82
CA LYS A 53 -19.50 10.41 -10.32
C LYS A 53 -18.75 9.83 -11.52
N GLN A 54 -18.53 8.52 -11.55
CA GLN A 54 -17.87 7.87 -12.68
C GLN A 54 -18.74 7.97 -13.94
N GLU A 55 -18.14 8.51 -15.00
CA GLU A 55 -18.61 8.31 -16.37
C GLU A 55 -17.62 7.32 -17.00
N PHE A 56 -18.09 6.13 -17.36
CA PHE A 56 -17.25 5.13 -18.00
C PHE A 56 -16.91 5.59 -19.41
N TYR A 57 -15.66 5.96 -19.64
CA TYR A 57 -15.17 6.28 -20.98
C TYR A 57 -14.94 4.98 -21.74
N ILE A 58 -15.95 4.55 -22.48
CA ILE A 58 -15.81 3.50 -23.47
C ILE A 58 -15.17 4.11 -24.72
N ASP A 59 -13.99 3.59 -25.00
CA ASP A 59 -13.26 3.65 -26.26
C ASP A 59 -12.24 4.79 -26.47
N LYS A 60 -11.10 4.37 -27.04
CA LYS A 60 -9.89 5.12 -27.43
C LYS A 60 -8.76 5.41 -26.43
N ILE A 61 -8.76 4.90 -25.19
CA ILE A 61 -7.61 5.09 -24.26
C ILE A 61 -6.59 3.92 -24.32
N ALA A 62 -7.02 2.71 -24.68
CA ALA A 62 -6.14 1.54 -24.71
C ALA A 62 -5.02 1.59 -25.77
N ARG A 63 -5.17 2.37 -26.86
CA ARG A 63 -4.13 2.48 -27.93
C ARG A 63 -3.19 3.68 -27.78
N GLU A 64 -3.60 4.74 -27.06
CA GLU A 64 -2.78 5.95 -26.91
C GLU A 64 -1.90 5.94 -25.64
N ASN A 65 -2.20 5.09 -24.65
CA ASN A 65 -1.41 4.89 -23.43
C ASN A 65 0.06 4.48 -23.67
N ALA A 66 0.34 3.85 -24.82
CA ALA A 66 1.70 3.49 -25.20
C ALA A 66 2.54 4.71 -25.60
N SER A 67 1.96 5.86 -25.95
CA SER A 67 2.73 7.02 -26.43
C SER A 67 3.29 7.91 -25.31
N GLY A 68 2.54 8.06 -24.21
CA GLY A 68 2.86 9.00 -23.12
C GLY A 68 3.47 8.37 -21.87
N THR A 69 3.46 7.04 -21.71
CA THR A 69 4.03 6.38 -20.53
C THR A 69 5.56 6.57 -20.52
N PRO A 70 6.12 7.25 -19.51
CA PRO A 70 7.56 7.44 -19.42
C PRO A 70 8.23 6.08 -19.15
N PRO A 71 9.46 5.86 -19.64
CA PRO A 71 10.23 4.67 -19.31
C PRO A 71 10.73 4.70 -17.85
N VAL A 72 11.12 3.55 -17.30
CA VAL A 72 11.49 3.38 -15.88
C VAL A 72 12.56 4.35 -15.33
N TRP A 73 13.56 4.69 -16.14
CA TRP A 73 14.61 5.67 -15.82
C TRP A 73 14.12 7.11 -15.67
N LYS A 74 12.89 7.42 -16.13
CA LYS A 74 12.20 8.69 -15.88
C LYS A 74 11.22 8.63 -14.69
N GLY A 75 11.23 7.54 -13.92
CA GLY A 75 10.44 7.40 -12.70
C GLY A 75 10.76 8.52 -11.69
N SER A 76 9.73 9.06 -11.06
CA SER A 76 9.84 10.09 -10.02
C SER A 76 8.65 9.98 -9.06
N SER A 77 8.70 10.68 -7.92
CA SER A 77 7.56 10.82 -6.98
C SER A 77 6.37 11.63 -7.54
N LYS A 78 6.39 11.95 -8.85
CA LYS A 78 5.32 12.65 -9.57
C LYS A 78 4.79 11.81 -10.74
N LEU A 79 5.16 10.54 -10.83
CA LEU A 79 4.83 9.69 -11.97
C LEU A 79 3.30 9.59 -12.16
N PHE A 80 2.57 9.24 -11.10
CA PHE A 80 1.13 9.03 -11.18
C PHE A 80 0.38 10.35 -11.35
N ARG A 81 0.84 11.43 -10.69
CA ARG A 81 0.29 12.79 -10.87
C ARG A 81 0.50 13.31 -12.30
N ASN A 82 1.66 13.07 -12.90
CA ASN A 82 1.96 13.53 -14.26
C ASN A 82 1.18 12.73 -15.31
N LEU A 83 0.98 11.43 -15.09
CA LEU A 83 0.13 10.61 -15.94
C LEU A 83 -1.35 10.98 -15.78
N ASN A 84 -1.79 11.30 -14.56
CA ASN A 84 -3.16 11.69 -14.24
C ASN A 84 -4.17 10.65 -14.78
N GLU A 85 -5.03 11.04 -15.72
CA GLU A 85 -6.02 10.17 -16.38
C GLU A 85 -5.42 9.36 -17.55
N LYS A 86 -4.16 9.60 -17.92
CA LYS A 86 -3.47 8.98 -19.07
C LYS A 86 -2.73 7.71 -18.65
N GLY A 87 -3.49 6.70 -18.25
CA GLY A 87 -2.96 5.39 -17.93
C GLY A 87 -4.04 4.38 -17.59
N VAL A 88 -3.65 3.12 -17.55
CA VAL A 88 -4.53 2.01 -17.16
C VAL A 88 -3.81 1.12 -16.15
N ILE A 89 -4.54 0.77 -15.10
CA ILE A 89 -4.11 -0.06 -13.97
C ILE A 89 -5.18 -1.15 -13.82
N SER A 90 -4.78 -2.41 -13.95
CA SER A 90 -5.68 -3.54 -13.71
C SER A 90 -5.93 -3.76 -12.22
N TYR A 91 -6.95 -4.56 -11.87
CA TYR A 91 -7.20 -4.92 -10.46
C TYR A 91 -5.97 -5.59 -9.78
N THR A 92 -5.26 -6.45 -10.52
CA THR A 92 -4.07 -7.14 -10.01
C THR A 92 -2.90 -6.18 -9.79
N GLU A 93 -2.75 -5.17 -10.65
CA GLU A 93 -1.78 -4.09 -10.48
C GLU A 93 -2.15 -3.16 -9.33
N TYR A 94 -3.44 -2.86 -9.16
CA TYR A 94 -3.95 -2.13 -8.01
C TYR A 94 -3.56 -2.83 -6.69
N LEU A 95 -3.75 -4.16 -6.59
CA LEU A 95 -3.32 -4.93 -5.42
C LEU A 95 -1.80 -4.87 -5.21
N PHE A 96 -1.03 -5.00 -6.29
CA PHE A 96 0.43 -4.87 -6.24
C PHE A 96 0.87 -3.49 -5.71
N LEU A 97 0.27 -2.41 -6.22
CA LEU A 97 0.55 -1.04 -5.77
C LEU A 97 0.16 -0.83 -4.30
N LEU A 98 -1.01 -1.32 -3.85
CA LEU A 98 -1.38 -1.29 -2.43
C LEU A 98 -0.34 -2.00 -1.55
N CYS A 99 0.18 -3.13 -2.03
CA CYS A 99 1.18 -3.91 -1.33
C CYS A 99 2.55 -3.23 -1.28
N ILE A 100 2.87 -2.38 -2.27
CA ILE A 100 4.05 -1.51 -2.21
C ILE A 100 3.87 -0.47 -1.10
N LEU A 101 2.70 0.17 -0.98
CA LEU A 101 2.49 1.28 -0.05
C LEU A 101 2.71 0.94 1.42
N THR A 102 2.62 -0.33 1.80
CA THR A 102 2.80 -0.81 3.18
C THR A 102 4.07 -1.64 3.38
N LYS A 103 4.88 -1.83 2.33
CA LYS A 103 6.08 -2.66 2.41
C LYS A 103 7.26 -1.86 2.99
N PRO A 104 7.99 -2.40 3.98
CA PRO A 104 9.23 -1.79 4.44
C PRO A 104 10.33 -1.88 3.37
N HIS A 105 11.28 -0.94 3.38
CA HIS A 105 12.38 -0.89 2.40
C HIS A 105 13.24 -2.16 2.41
N ALA A 106 13.50 -2.74 3.58
CA ALA A 106 14.19 -4.03 3.71
C ALA A 106 13.44 -5.17 2.98
N GLY A 107 12.12 -5.05 2.86
CA GLY A 107 11.26 -5.97 2.13
C GLY A 107 11.30 -5.81 0.61
N PHE A 108 11.90 -4.75 0.06
CA PHE A 108 11.91 -4.52 -1.39
C PHE A 108 12.78 -5.56 -2.11
N ARG A 109 13.97 -5.87 -1.58
CA ARG A 109 14.84 -6.93 -2.14
C ARG A 109 14.16 -8.30 -2.06
N ILE A 110 13.44 -8.57 -0.97
CA ILE A 110 12.66 -9.80 -0.83
C ILE A 110 11.57 -9.89 -1.90
N ALA A 111 10.87 -8.78 -2.18
CA ALA A 111 9.85 -8.75 -3.25
C ALA A 111 10.47 -8.93 -4.63
N PHE A 112 11.60 -8.29 -4.91
CA PHE A 112 12.33 -8.45 -6.16
C PHE A 112 12.73 -9.91 -6.40
N ASN A 113 13.35 -10.54 -5.40
CA ASN A 113 13.74 -11.95 -5.46
C ASN A 113 12.53 -12.92 -5.54
N MET A 114 11.31 -12.48 -5.24
CA MET A 114 10.11 -13.30 -5.47
C MET A 114 9.65 -13.26 -6.94
N PHE A 115 10.06 -12.23 -7.69
CA PHE A 115 9.79 -12.10 -9.12
C PHE A 115 10.90 -12.72 -9.97
N ASP A 116 12.16 -12.51 -9.60
CA ASP A 116 13.34 -13.10 -10.23
C ASP A 116 13.39 -14.61 -9.92
N THR A 117 12.80 -15.41 -10.81
CA THR A 117 12.61 -16.86 -10.62
C THR A 117 13.79 -17.68 -11.11
N ASP A 118 14.51 -17.17 -12.09
CA ASP A 118 15.70 -17.80 -12.67
C ASP A 118 17.01 -17.35 -12.00
N GLY A 119 16.96 -16.32 -11.15
CA GLY A 119 18.08 -15.81 -10.35
C GLY A 119 19.04 -14.95 -11.16
N ASN A 120 18.59 -14.37 -12.28
CA ASN A 120 19.42 -13.58 -13.19
C ASN A 120 19.62 -12.11 -12.73
N GLU A 121 19.08 -11.75 -11.55
CA GLU A 121 19.08 -10.39 -10.98
C GLU A 121 18.30 -9.34 -11.79
N MET A 122 17.43 -9.80 -12.68
CA MET A 122 16.52 -9.03 -13.49
C MET A 122 15.11 -9.60 -13.33
N VAL A 123 14.10 -8.80 -13.67
CA VAL A 123 12.72 -9.27 -13.76
C VAL A 123 12.24 -9.01 -15.17
N ASP A 124 11.79 -10.05 -15.86
CA ASP A 124 11.21 -9.92 -17.20
C ASP A 124 9.68 -9.71 -17.18
N LYS A 125 9.10 -9.45 -18.37
CA LYS A 125 7.65 -9.23 -18.49
C LYS A 125 6.84 -10.47 -18.05
N LYS A 126 7.33 -11.68 -18.33
CA LYS A 126 6.63 -12.94 -18.00
C LYS A 126 6.62 -13.18 -16.50
N GLU A 127 7.77 -12.99 -15.85
CA GLU A 127 7.93 -13.08 -14.40
C GLU A 127 7.03 -12.08 -13.66
N PHE A 128 6.94 -10.85 -14.16
CA PHE A 128 6.02 -9.87 -13.58
C PHE A 128 4.54 -10.21 -13.82
N LEU A 129 4.20 -10.82 -14.96
CA LEU A 129 2.81 -11.20 -15.25
C LEU A 129 2.25 -12.25 -14.28
N VAL A 130 3.11 -12.97 -13.56
CA VAL A 130 2.67 -13.91 -12.52
C VAL A 130 1.88 -13.19 -11.40
N VAL A 131 2.13 -11.89 -11.15
CA VAL A 131 1.28 -11.02 -10.30
C VAL A 131 -0.20 -11.13 -10.65
N ARG A 132 -0.52 -11.30 -11.94
CA ARG A 132 -1.90 -11.33 -12.43
C ARG A 132 -2.59 -12.68 -12.19
N ILE A 133 -1.81 -13.75 -12.00
CA ILE A 133 -2.33 -15.11 -11.89
C ILE A 133 -2.67 -15.44 -10.43
N PHE A 134 -1.88 -14.96 -9.46
CA PHE A 134 -2.08 -15.30 -8.06
C PHE A 134 -3.44 -14.89 -7.46
N PRO A 135 -3.93 -13.65 -7.65
CA PRO A 135 -5.24 -13.27 -7.12
C PRO A 135 -6.39 -14.05 -7.77
N ARG A 136 -6.23 -14.45 -9.04
CA ARG A 136 -7.24 -15.24 -9.76
C ARG A 136 -7.36 -16.66 -9.19
N LEU A 137 -6.26 -17.32 -8.87
CA LEU A 137 -6.29 -18.66 -8.24
C LEU A 137 -7.01 -18.66 -6.88
N GLN A 138 -6.91 -17.55 -6.14
CA GLN A 138 -7.56 -17.40 -4.84
C GLN A 138 -9.06 -17.11 -4.96
N LEU A 139 -9.50 -16.42 -6.01
CA LEU A 139 -10.91 -16.20 -6.35
C LEU A 139 -11.61 -17.47 -6.89
N TYR A 140 -10.87 -18.35 -7.59
CA TYR A 140 -11.41 -19.60 -8.16
C TYR A 140 -11.24 -20.85 -7.27
N GLY A 141 -10.80 -20.70 -6.02
CA GLY A 141 -10.85 -21.77 -5.03
C GLY A 141 -9.96 -23.00 -5.32
N TYR A 142 -8.81 -22.82 -5.98
CA TYR A 142 -7.85 -23.92 -6.11
C TYR A 142 -7.10 -24.14 -4.79
N HIS A 143 -7.75 -24.81 -3.85
CA HIS A 143 -7.04 -25.50 -2.77
C HIS A 143 -6.32 -26.69 -3.37
N THR A 144 -5.03 -26.54 -3.68
CA THR A 144 -4.17 -27.72 -3.85
C THR A 144 -4.11 -28.42 -2.50
N SER A 145 -4.69 -29.62 -2.45
CA SER A 145 -4.68 -30.53 -1.31
C SER A 145 -3.25 -30.97 -0.99
N THR A 146 -2.45 -30.10 -0.37
CA THR A 146 -1.19 -30.53 0.24
C THR A 146 -1.52 -31.05 1.62
N ASN A 147 -1.46 -32.38 1.78
CA ASN A 147 -1.54 -33.07 3.06
C ASN A 147 -0.61 -32.40 4.09
N SER A 148 -1.18 -31.63 5.02
CA SER A 148 -0.50 -31.29 6.27
C SER A 148 -1.53 -31.12 7.39
N VAL A 149 -1.56 -32.14 8.24
CA VAL A 149 -2.01 -32.19 9.65
C VAL A 149 -2.88 -31.03 10.12
N LEU A 150 -4.14 -31.35 10.42
CA LEU A 150 -5.07 -30.54 11.22
C LEU A 150 -4.36 -30.05 12.49
N LYS A 151 -4.03 -28.75 12.54
CA LYS A 151 -3.86 -28.03 13.80
C LYS A 151 -5.11 -27.20 14.02
N THR A 152 -5.85 -27.58 15.05
CA THR A 152 -7.01 -26.91 15.61
C THR A 152 -6.62 -25.55 16.17
N GLY A 153 -7.38 -24.52 15.78
CA GLY A 153 -7.67 -23.32 16.58
C GLY A 153 -6.51 -22.35 16.83
N GLU A 154 -6.19 -21.49 15.86
CA GLU A 154 -5.65 -20.14 16.10
C GLU A 154 -6.24 -19.19 15.06
N ASP A 155 -6.57 -17.96 15.47
CA ASP A 155 -7.27 -16.93 14.71
C ASP A 155 -6.75 -16.76 13.27
N LEU A 156 -7.66 -16.82 12.30
CA LEU A 156 -7.39 -16.57 10.89
C LEU A 156 -7.07 -15.08 10.67
N VAL A 157 -5.83 -14.69 10.96
CA VAL A 157 -5.30 -13.38 10.54
C VAL A 157 -5.38 -13.31 9.00
N PRO A 158 -5.98 -12.26 8.41
CA PRO A 158 -5.97 -12.07 6.96
C PRO A 158 -4.53 -12.11 6.43
N ARG A 159 -4.23 -13.10 5.56
CA ARG A 159 -2.87 -13.34 5.07
C ARG A 159 -2.41 -12.21 4.14
N SER A 160 -1.15 -11.79 4.29
CA SER A 160 -0.53 -10.80 3.41
C SER A 160 -0.40 -11.34 1.98
N TYR A 161 -0.60 -10.48 0.99
CA TYR A 161 -0.39 -10.78 -0.43
C TYR A 161 1.00 -11.40 -0.70
N TRP A 162 2.03 -10.91 0.00
CA TRP A 162 3.40 -11.41 -0.12
C TRP A 162 3.61 -12.80 0.50
N ASP A 163 2.82 -13.17 1.53
CA ASP A 163 2.85 -14.53 2.08
C ASP A 163 2.18 -15.53 1.16
N THR A 164 1.13 -15.10 0.45
CA THR A 164 0.49 -15.88 -0.60
C THR A 164 1.44 -16.10 -1.78
N LEU A 165 2.16 -15.04 -2.19
CA LEU A 165 3.22 -15.15 -3.19
C LEU A 165 4.29 -16.16 -2.73
N ARG A 166 4.89 -15.93 -1.55
CA ARG A 166 5.95 -16.78 -0.98
C ARG A 166 5.57 -18.26 -0.83
N ARG A 167 4.32 -18.59 -0.49
CA ARG A 167 3.89 -20.00 -0.40
C ARG A 167 3.72 -20.66 -1.75
N SER A 168 3.34 -19.87 -2.74
CA SER A 168 3.14 -20.36 -4.10
C SER A 168 4.44 -20.40 -4.92
N THR A 169 5.54 -19.82 -4.40
CA THR A 169 6.90 -19.82 -5.01
C THR A 169 7.64 -21.14 -4.92
N SER A 170 6.96 -22.28 -5.01
CA SER A 170 7.70 -23.49 -5.40
C SER A 170 8.08 -23.35 -6.87
N GLN A 171 9.35 -23.62 -7.21
CA GLN A 171 9.87 -23.51 -8.57
C GLN A 171 9.00 -24.26 -9.60
N ALA A 172 8.42 -25.40 -9.21
CA ALA A 172 7.52 -26.18 -10.06
C ALA A 172 6.19 -25.46 -10.38
N LEU A 173 5.57 -24.78 -9.38
CA LEU A 173 4.33 -24.03 -9.62
C LEU A 173 4.56 -22.80 -10.48
N PHE A 174 5.72 -22.12 -10.34
CA PHE A 174 6.02 -20.96 -11.15
C PHE A 174 6.32 -21.30 -12.61
N SER A 175 6.98 -22.43 -12.90
CA SER A 175 7.17 -22.91 -14.27
C SER A 175 5.82 -23.14 -14.97
N ASP A 176 4.88 -23.83 -14.31
CA ASP A 176 3.53 -24.08 -14.85
C ASP A 176 2.72 -22.79 -15.01
N LEU A 177 2.94 -21.80 -14.13
CA LEU A 177 2.27 -20.49 -14.21
C LEU A 177 2.89 -19.59 -15.28
N ALA A 178 4.20 -19.65 -15.51
CA ALA A 178 4.89 -18.94 -16.57
C ALA A 178 4.50 -19.48 -17.96
N GLU A 179 4.33 -20.80 -18.11
CA GLU A 179 3.77 -21.39 -19.33
C GLU A 179 2.35 -20.89 -19.61
N ARG A 180 1.50 -20.79 -18.57
CA ARG A 180 0.17 -20.16 -18.71
C ARG A 180 0.21 -18.65 -18.93
N ALA A 181 1.28 -17.97 -18.53
CA ALA A 181 1.46 -16.55 -18.77
C ALA A 181 1.63 -16.24 -20.25
N ASP A 182 2.18 -17.17 -21.06
CA ASP A 182 2.31 -17.02 -22.51
C ASP A 182 0.93 -16.99 -23.19
N ASP A 183 0.01 -17.87 -22.81
CA ASP A 183 -1.40 -17.86 -23.29
C ASP A 183 -2.13 -16.57 -22.87
N ILE A 184 -1.89 -16.10 -21.64
CA ILE A 184 -2.49 -14.89 -21.08
C ILE A 184 -1.90 -13.61 -21.72
N SER A 185 -0.62 -13.62 -22.11
CA SER A 185 0.06 -12.46 -22.72
C SER A 185 -0.53 -12.09 -24.09
N SER A 186 -1.09 -13.07 -24.80
CA SER A 186 -1.72 -12.87 -26.11
C SER A 186 -3.08 -12.17 -26.04
N SER A 187 -3.75 -12.21 -24.88
CA SER A 187 -5.12 -11.73 -24.68
C SER A 187 -5.23 -10.46 -23.83
N LEU A 188 -4.18 -10.04 -23.11
CA LEU A 188 -4.26 -8.91 -22.20
C LEU A 188 -3.70 -7.62 -22.82
N SER A 189 -4.47 -6.53 -22.67
CA SER A 189 -4.04 -5.19 -23.00
C SER A 189 -2.79 -4.78 -22.21
N ASP A 190 -1.85 -4.13 -22.89
CA ASP A 190 -0.67 -3.54 -22.27
C ASP A 190 -1.10 -2.42 -21.31
N THR A 191 -0.66 -2.53 -20.07
CA THR A 191 -0.98 -1.57 -19.01
C THR A 191 0.14 -0.56 -18.79
N THR A 192 -0.14 0.49 -18.02
CA THR A 192 0.85 1.53 -17.72
C THR A 192 2.08 0.94 -17.03
N LEU A 193 1.93 0.04 -16.06
CA LEU A 193 3.09 -0.57 -15.38
C LEU A 193 3.91 -1.47 -16.32
N LEU A 194 3.27 -2.28 -17.15
CA LEU A 194 3.96 -3.13 -18.12
C LEU A 194 4.77 -2.31 -19.11
N VAL A 195 4.19 -1.23 -19.65
CA VAL A 195 4.89 -0.34 -20.58
C VAL A 195 6.00 0.45 -19.87
N HIS A 196 5.79 0.87 -18.62
CA HIS A 196 6.77 1.61 -17.83
C HIS A 196 8.03 0.78 -17.56
N PHE A 197 7.85 -0.48 -17.13
CA PHE A 197 8.96 -1.38 -16.78
C PHE A 197 9.61 -2.03 -17.99
N PHE A 198 8.82 -2.60 -18.91
CA PHE A 198 9.33 -3.48 -19.97
C PHE A 198 9.33 -2.83 -21.36
N GLY A 199 8.87 -1.58 -21.45
CA GLY A 199 8.72 -0.82 -22.68
C GLY A 199 7.57 -1.33 -23.55
N LYS A 200 7.27 -0.59 -24.63
CA LYS A 200 6.15 -0.90 -25.55
C LYS A 200 6.25 -2.26 -26.24
N LYS A 201 7.47 -2.79 -26.36
CA LYS A 201 7.72 -4.10 -26.98
C LYS A 201 7.81 -5.23 -25.95
N GLY A 202 7.79 -4.91 -24.65
CA GLY A 202 7.91 -5.90 -23.57
C GLY A 202 9.24 -6.66 -23.55
N LYS A 203 10.32 -6.06 -24.07
CA LYS A 203 11.66 -6.69 -24.19
C LYS A 203 12.70 -6.11 -23.25
N ALA A 204 12.39 -5.00 -22.58
CA ALA A 204 13.27 -4.52 -21.52
C ALA A 204 13.05 -5.40 -20.29
N GLU A 205 14.07 -5.47 -19.45
CA GLU A 205 14.08 -6.18 -18.18
C GLU A 205 14.29 -5.17 -17.06
N LEU A 206 13.80 -5.48 -15.87
CA LEU A 206 13.81 -4.58 -14.72
C LEU A 206 14.84 -5.03 -13.70
N ASN A 207 15.88 -4.23 -13.47
CA ASN A 207 16.86 -4.49 -12.42
C ASN A 207 16.32 -4.06 -11.03
N PHE A 208 17.03 -4.49 -9.97
CA PHE A 208 16.65 -4.17 -8.60
C PHE A 208 16.64 -2.67 -8.28
N GLU A 209 17.58 -1.89 -8.80
CA GLU A 209 17.69 -0.45 -8.50
C GLU A 209 16.48 0.33 -9.03
N ASP A 210 16.07 0.02 -10.26
CA ASP A 210 14.89 0.62 -10.88
C ASP A 210 13.59 0.17 -10.18
N PHE A 211 13.51 -1.10 -9.76
CA PHE A 211 12.39 -1.62 -8.96
C PHE A 211 12.32 -0.93 -7.59
N TYR A 212 13.44 -0.81 -6.89
CA TYR A 212 13.56 -0.10 -5.61
C TYR A 212 13.11 1.36 -5.75
N ARG A 213 13.65 2.06 -6.75
CA ARG A 213 13.34 3.47 -7.00
C ARG A 213 11.86 3.67 -7.34
N PHE A 214 11.25 2.75 -8.07
CA PHE A 214 9.80 2.79 -8.34
C PHE A 214 9.00 2.69 -7.03
N MET A 215 9.32 1.72 -6.17
CA MET A 215 8.60 1.51 -4.91
C MET A 215 8.75 2.70 -3.95
N ASP A 216 9.97 3.23 -3.76
CA ASP A 216 10.23 4.40 -2.91
C ASP A 216 9.54 5.66 -3.47
N ASN A 217 9.57 5.86 -4.79
CA ASN A 217 8.87 6.96 -5.44
C ASN A 217 7.36 6.88 -5.26
N LEU A 218 6.76 5.68 -5.38
CA LEU A 218 5.32 5.50 -5.21
C LEU A 218 4.89 5.78 -3.76
N GLN A 219 5.64 5.27 -2.78
CA GLN A 219 5.41 5.58 -1.37
C GLN A 219 5.52 7.08 -1.11
N THR A 220 6.57 7.71 -1.64
CA THR A 220 6.80 9.16 -1.51
C THR A 220 5.67 9.95 -2.17
N GLU A 221 5.21 9.56 -3.36
CA GLU A 221 4.15 10.25 -4.10
C GLU A 221 2.83 10.26 -3.32
N VAL A 222 2.41 9.12 -2.76
CA VAL A 222 1.18 9.03 -1.97
C VAL A 222 1.29 9.85 -0.68
N LEU A 223 2.43 9.78 0.02
CA LEU A 223 2.67 10.58 1.23
C LEU A 223 2.69 12.08 0.93
N GLU A 224 3.27 12.50 -0.19
CA GLU A 224 3.31 13.90 -0.61
C GLU A 224 1.91 14.43 -0.91
N ILE A 225 1.05 13.64 -1.56
CA ILE A 225 -0.34 14.02 -1.84
C ILE A 225 -1.14 14.16 -0.54
N GLU A 226 -0.98 13.23 0.41
CA GLU A 226 -1.61 13.33 1.73
C GLU A 226 -1.13 14.59 2.46
N PHE A 227 0.18 14.81 2.54
CA PHE A 227 0.75 15.99 3.19
C PHE A 227 0.25 17.30 2.56
N LEU A 228 0.29 17.40 1.22
CA LEU A 228 -0.14 18.59 0.50
C LEU A 228 -1.62 18.89 0.70
N SER A 229 -2.47 17.86 0.87
CA SER A 229 -3.90 18.03 1.09
C SER A 229 -4.25 18.74 2.42
N TYR A 230 -3.35 18.72 3.40
CA TYR A 230 -3.52 19.39 4.70
C TYR A 230 -2.64 20.64 4.84
N SER A 231 -1.49 20.69 4.17
CA SER A 231 -0.55 21.82 4.28
C SER A 231 -1.12 23.14 3.75
N ASN A 232 -2.16 23.11 2.92
CA ASN A 232 -2.74 24.29 2.26
C ASN A 232 -1.70 25.17 1.54
N GLY A 233 -0.62 24.57 1.03
CA GLY A 233 0.48 25.27 0.35
C GLY A 233 1.63 25.72 1.25
N MET A 234 1.58 25.42 2.55
CA MET A 234 2.66 25.65 3.51
C MET A 234 3.70 24.53 3.46
N ASN A 235 4.89 24.80 4.02
CA ASN A 235 5.96 23.79 4.11
C ASN A 235 5.79 22.81 5.28
N THR A 236 4.77 23.03 6.12
CA THR A 236 4.46 22.26 7.33
C THR A 236 2.97 22.01 7.41
N ILE A 237 2.57 20.87 7.98
CA ILE A 237 1.19 20.62 8.42
C ILE A 237 1.08 20.88 9.93
N SER A 238 -0.11 21.23 10.42
CA SER A 238 -0.32 21.34 11.86
C SER A 238 -0.16 19.97 12.53
N GLU A 239 0.22 19.95 13.79
CA GLU A 239 0.26 18.73 14.58
C GLU A 239 -1.14 18.10 14.72
N GLU A 240 -2.21 18.90 14.60
CA GLU A 240 -3.60 18.44 14.61
C GLU A 240 -3.93 17.67 13.33
N ASP A 241 -3.59 18.24 12.18
CA ASP A 241 -3.74 17.57 10.88
C ASP A 241 -2.92 16.28 10.83
N PHE A 242 -1.72 16.31 11.40
CA PHE A 242 -0.89 15.11 11.53
C PHE A 242 -1.61 14.01 12.34
N ALA A 243 -2.19 14.34 13.49
CA ALA A 243 -2.97 13.41 14.30
C ALA A 243 -4.20 12.86 13.54
N HIS A 244 -4.92 13.73 12.82
CA HIS A 244 -6.03 13.34 11.97
C HIS A 244 -5.63 12.31 10.89
N ILE A 245 -4.50 12.53 10.21
CA ILE A 245 -3.99 11.60 9.20
C ILE A 245 -3.54 10.27 9.83
N LEU A 246 -2.96 10.32 11.04
CA LEU A 246 -2.58 9.10 11.77
C LEU A 246 -3.80 8.25 12.13
N LEU A 247 -4.86 8.88 12.64
CA LEU A 247 -6.03 8.21 13.17
C LEU A 247 -7.04 7.76 12.10
N ARG A 248 -6.97 8.29 10.87
CA ARG A 248 -7.91 7.96 9.77
C ARG A 248 -8.14 6.46 9.55
N TYR A 249 -7.08 5.65 9.63
CA TYR A 249 -7.16 4.20 9.40
C TYR A 249 -7.09 3.38 10.69
N THR A 250 -7.44 3.98 11.83
CA THR A 250 -7.44 3.32 13.14
C THR A 250 -8.88 3.08 13.58
N ASN A 251 -9.15 1.95 14.24
CA ASN A 251 -10.47 1.61 14.76
C ASN A 251 -10.78 2.30 16.11
N VAL A 252 -10.29 3.53 16.29
CA VAL A 252 -10.44 4.27 17.54
C VAL A 252 -11.82 4.89 17.58
N GLU A 253 -12.71 4.30 18.38
CA GLU A 253 -14.11 4.75 18.55
C GLU A 253 -14.22 6.24 18.94
N ASN A 254 -13.22 6.77 19.64
CA ASN A 254 -13.23 8.12 20.19
C ASN A 254 -12.16 9.02 19.56
N THR A 255 -12.09 9.06 18.23
CA THR A 255 -11.10 9.90 17.50
C THR A 255 -11.18 11.38 17.93
N SER A 256 -12.37 11.88 18.27
CA SER A 256 -12.59 13.24 18.77
C SER A 256 -11.87 13.54 20.08
N SER A 257 -11.77 12.58 21.01
CA SER A 257 -11.10 12.82 22.29
C SER A 257 -9.59 12.97 22.15
N TYR A 258 -8.97 12.22 21.23
CA TYR A 258 -7.54 12.36 20.92
C TYR A 258 -7.23 13.73 20.33
N LEU A 259 -8.10 14.24 19.45
CA LEU A 259 -7.94 15.55 18.82
C LEU A 259 -8.17 16.70 19.79
N GLU A 260 -9.21 16.61 20.63
CA GLU A 260 -9.50 17.62 21.65
C GLU A 260 -8.39 17.69 22.72
N ASN A 261 -7.88 16.52 23.14
CA ASN A 261 -6.74 16.44 24.03
C ASN A 261 -5.50 17.09 23.41
N MET A 262 -5.28 16.88 22.11
CA MET A 262 -4.13 17.43 21.40
C MET A 262 -4.18 18.96 21.31
N ARG A 263 -5.35 19.55 20.96
CA ARG A 263 -5.56 21.01 20.95
C ARG A 263 -5.25 21.67 22.30
N CYS A 264 -5.53 20.98 23.41
CA CYS A 264 -5.22 21.49 24.75
C CYS A 264 -3.73 21.32 25.14
N ARG A 265 -3.02 20.36 24.53
CA ARG A 265 -1.65 19.95 24.92
C ARG A 265 -0.55 20.60 24.07
N ILE A 266 -0.89 21.13 22.90
CA ILE A 266 0.02 21.86 22.01
C ILE A 266 -0.55 23.26 21.78
N PRO A 267 -0.30 24.21 22.70
CA PRO A 267 -0.80 25.58 22.57
C PRO A 267 -0.03 26.40 21.51
N GLU A 268 1.18 25.99 21.16
CA GLU A 268 1.98 26.58 20.09
C GLU A 268 2.26 25.53 19.00
N GLU A 269 1.68 25.74 17.82
CA GLU A 269 1.92 24.91 16.64
C GLU A 269 3.29 25.24 16.03
N LYS A 270 4.21 24.28 16.08
CA LYS A 270 5.51 24.39 15.41
C LYS A 270 5.42 23.85 13.98
N GLY A 271 4.50 22.91 13.75
CA GLY A 271 4.24 22.29 12.47
C GLY A 271 5.22 21.16 12.15
N ILE A 272 4.70 20.11 11.50
CA ILE A 272 5.46 18.94 11.05
C ILE A 272 5.89 19.14 9.60
N THR A 273 7.19 19.02 9.33
CA THR A 273 7.73 19.10 7.96
C THR A 273 7.47 17.82 7.16
N PHE A 274 7.57 17.88 5.83
CA PHE A 274 7.40 16.69 4.99
C PHE A 274 8.43 15.59 5.28
N ASP A 275 9.67 15.95 5.63
CA ASP A 275 10.72 14.98 5.95
C ASP A 275 10.42 14.23 7.26
N GLU A 276 9.92 14.94 8.28
CA GLU A 276 9.46 14.34 9.53
C GLU A 276 8.24 13.44 9.28
N PHE A 277 7.28 13.92 8.49
CA PHE A 277 6.10 13.15 8.08
C PHE A 277 6.51 11.86 7.37
N ARG A 278 7.35 11.93 6.33
CA ARG A 278 7.84 10.76 5.59
C ARG A 278 8.59 9.80 6.50
N SER A 279 9.49 10.30 7.34
CA SER A 279 10.28 9.49 8.27
C SER A 279 9.39 8.70 9.23
N PHE A 280 8.30 9.32 9.71
CA PHE A 280 7.37 8.63 10.60
C PHE A 280 6.62 7.49 9.91
N PHE A 281 6.17 7.69 8.67
CA PHE A 281 5.45 6.65 7.95
C PHE A 281 6.35 5.52 7.46
N GLN A 282 7.61 5.83 7.12
CA GLN A 282 8.63 4.81 6.90
C GLN A 282 8.87 3.96 8.15
N PHE A 283 8.87 4.59 9.33
CA PHE A 283 8.90 3.87 10.60
C PHE A 283 7.69 2.94 10.76
N LEU A 284 6.48 3.44 10.49
CA LEU A 284 5.26 2.63 10.63
C LEU A 284 5.25 1.40 9.69
N ASN A 285 5.81 1.49 8.49
CA ASN A 285 5.95 0.32 7.62
C ASN A 285 6.88 -0.78 8.21
N ASN A 286 7.69 -0.44 9.22
CA ASN A 286 8.55 -1.36 9.98
C ASN A 286 8.02 -1.59 11.41
N LEU A 287 6.71 -1.42 11.65
CA LEU A 287 6.13 -1.57 12.98
C LEU A 287 6.31 -2.98 13.57
N GLU A 288 6.44 -4.01 12.74
CA GLU A 288 6.70 -5.38 13.19
C GLU A 288 8.07 -5.51 13.87
N ASP A 289 9.13 -4.99 13.24
CA ASP A 289 10.49 -5.00 13.80
C ASP A 289 10.56 -4.15 15.07
N PHE A 290 9.88 -3.01 15.09
CA PHE A 290 9.73 -2.19 16.29
C PHE A 290 8.95 -2.94 17.39
N THR A 291 7.90 -3.68 17.02
CA THR A 291 7.12 -4.48 17.97
C THR A 291 7.98 -5.55 18.62
N ILE A 292 8.88 -6.21 17.88
CA ILE A 292 9.83 -7.19 18.43
C ILE A 292 10.75 -6.52 19.46
N ALA A 293 11.31 -5.35 19.14
CA ALA A 293 12.12 -4.59 20.09
C ALA A 293 11.33 -4.20 21.35
N MET A 294 10.04 -3.90 21.19
CA MET A 294 9.15 -3.47 22.27
C MET A 294 8.56 -4.61 23.10
N GLN A 295 8.50 -5.82 22.56
CA GLN A 295 8.05 -7.01 23.30
C GLN A 295 8.90 -7.24 24.55
N MET A 296 10.20 -6.96 24.52
CA MET A 296 11.07 -7.08 25.70
C MET A 296 10.65 -6.15 26.85
N TYR A 297 10.19 -4.94 26.54
CA TYR A 297 9.70 -3.97 27.54
C TYR A 297 8.28 -4.34 28.01
N ASN A 298 7.45 -4.85 27.10
CA ASN A 298 6.11 -5.35 27.41
C ASN A 298 6.14 -6.57 28.34
N PHE A 299 7.10 -7.49 28.18
CA PHE A 299 7.29 -8.61 29.12
C PHE A 299 7.64 -8.14 30.53
N ALA A 300 8.32 -7.00 30.65
CA ALA A 300 8.60 -6.36 31.93
C ALA A 300 7.44 -5.49 32.44
N SER A 301 6.33 -5.37 31.69
CA SER A 301 5.21 -4.45 31.97
C SER A 301 5.66 -3.01 32.23
N ARG A 302 6.68 -2.56 31.48
CA ARG A 302 7.20 -1.19 31.56
C ARG A 302 6.69 -0.38 30.37
N SER A 303 6.16 0.80 30.65
CA SER A 303 5.97 1.84 29.63
C SER A 303 7.34 2.43 29.24
N ILE A 304 7.40 3.05 28.06
CA ILE A 304 8.65 3.56 27.49
C ILE A 304 8.62 5.08 27.35
N GLY A 305 9.66 5.75 27.83
CA GLY A 305 9.83 7.19 27.65
C GLY A 305 10.24 7.57 26.24
N GLN A 306 10.27 8.89 25.98
CA GLN A 306 10.59 9.45 24.66
C GLN A 306 11.99 9.07 24.15
N ASP A 307 12.99 9.01 25.04
CA ASP A 307 14.36 8.67 24.67
C ASP A 307 14.51 7.20 24.30
N GLU A 308 13.88 6.30 25.07
CA GLU A 308 13.81 4.88 24.75
C GLU A 308 13.06 4.63 23.45
N PHE A 309 11.93 5.32 23.24
CA PHE A 309 11.16 5.25 22.00
C PHE A 309 12.03 5.63 20.81
N LYS A 310 12.67 6.81 20.88
CA LYS A 310 13.53 7.33 19.81
C LYS A 310 14.66 6.37 19.47
N ARG A 311 15.30 5.79 20.51
CA ARG A 311 16.35 4.79 20.34
C ARG A 311 15.81 3.50 19.72
N ALA A 312 14.66 3.01 20.17
CA ALA A 312 14.04 1.80 19.64
C ALA A 312 13.66 1.95 18.16
N VAL A 313 13.11 3.11 17.76
CA VAL A 313 12.85 3.41 16.35
C VAL A 313 14.13 3.39 15.52
N TYR A 314 15.21 4.01 16.01
CA TYR A 314 16.49 4.01 15.31
C TYR A 314 17.09 2.61 15.15
N VAL A 315 16.99 1.77 16.18
CA VAL A 315 17.48 0.38 16.13
C VAL A 315 16.66 -0.47 15.18
N ALA A 316 15.33 -0.32 15.18
CA ALA A 316 14.44 -1.12 14.33
C ALA A 316 14.51 -0.72 12.85
N THR A 317 14.69 0.57 12.55
CA THR A 317 14.48 1.10 11.19
C THR A 317 15.68 1.82 10.59
N GLY A 318 16.67 2.18 11.40
CA GLY A 318 17.77 3.07 11.00
C GLY A 318 17.37 4.55 10.83
N VAL A 319 16.08 4.88 10.97
CA VAL A 319 15.54 6.24 10.82
C VAL A 319 15.72 7.03 12.11
N LYS A 320 16.17 8.28 12.00
CA LYS A 320 16.30 9.20 13.14
C LYS A 320 15.10 10.15 13.18
N LEU A 321 14.20 9.92 14.12
CA LEU A 321 13.08 10.83 14.35
C LEU A 321 13.55 12.11 15.06
N SER A 322 12.96 13.25 14.68
CA SER A 322 13.23 14.52 15.36
C SER A 322 12.64 14.49 16.78
N PRO A 323 13.26 15.19 17.75
CA PRO A 323 12.68 15.31 19.10
C PRO A 323 11.29 15.92 19.09
N HIS A 324 11.03 16.84 18.16
CA HIS A 324 9.72 17.46 18.00
C HIS A 324 8.65 16.42 17.61
N LEU A 325 8.93 15.62 16.59
CA LEU A 325 8.03 14.57 16.13
C LEU A 325 7.75 13.53 17.22
N VAL A 326 8.77 13.10 17.96
CA VAL A 326 8.60 12.15 19.08
C VAL A 326 7.69 12.74 20.15
N ASN A 327 7.94 13.98 20.57
CA ASN A 327 7.08 14.66 21.55
C ASN A 327 5.64 14.81 21.04
N THR A 328 5.43 15.14 19.77
CA THR A 328 4.09 15.22 19.16
C THR A 328 3.38 13.85 19.20
N VAL A 329 4.08 12.76 18.87
CA VAL A 329 3.53 11.39 18.95
C VAL A 329 3.14 11.04 20.37
N PHE A 330 3.97 11.34 21.37
CA PHE A 330 3.65 11.10 22.77
C PHE A 330 2.41 11.90 23.18
N LYS A 331 2.35 13.19 22.87
CA LYS A 331 1.17 14.01 23.18
C LYS A 331 -0.13 13.52 22.55
N ILE A 332 -0.05 12.85 21.40
CA ILE A 332 -1.20 12.22 20.74
C ILE A 332 -1.61 10.93 21.46
N PHE A 333 -0.68 10.00 21.71
CA PHE A 333 -1.02 8.64 22.14
C PHE A 333 -0.93 8.39 23.66
N ASP A 334 -0.26 9.25 24.42
CA ASP A 334 -0.19 9.19 25.89
C ASP A 334 -1.55 9.60 26.49
N VAL A 335 -2.40 8.61 26.79
CA VAL A 335 -3.76 8.88 27.29
C VAL A 335 -3.74 9.11 28.80
N ASP A 336 -2.90 8.36 29.53
CA ASP A 336 -2.82 8.39 30.99
C ASP A 336 -1.93 9.51 31.57
N ARG A 337 -1.19 10.21 30.69
CA ARG A 337 -0.36 11.39 30.96
C ARG A 337 0.87 11.06 31.80
N ASP A 338 1.45 9.88 31.60
CA ASP A 338 2.65 9.45 32.29
C ASP A 338 3.96 9.80 31.55
N ASP A 339 3.87 10.51 30.40
CA ASP A 339 4.96 10.81 29.46
C ASP A 339 5.69 9.55 28.95
N GLN A 340 4.98 8.43 28.95
CA GLN A 340 5.42 7.15 28.43
C GLN A 340 4.38 6.61 27.45
N LEU A 341 4.77 5.61 26.65
CA LEU A 341 3.86 4.91 25.75
C LEU A 341 3.79 3.43 26.14
N SER A 342 2.58 2.97 26.43
CA SER A 342 2.28 1.55 26.56
C SER A 342 2.07 0.88 25.20
N TYR A 343 2.17 -0.45 25.19
CA TYR A 343 1.88 -1.26 24.00
C TYR A 343 0.46 -1.01 23.45
N LYS A 344 -0.53 -0.83 24.34
CA LYS A 344 -1.93 -0.64 23.97
C LYS A 344 -2.19 0.73 23.35
N GLU A 345 -1.51 1.76 23.85
CA GLU A 345 -1.68 3.14 23.39
C GLU A 345 -1.10 3.37 21.99
N PHE A 346 0.05 2.79 21.67
CA PHE A 346 0.68 3.02 20.39
C PHE A 346 0.58 1.83 19.43
N ILE A 347 1.18 0.68 19.77
CA ILE A 347 1.29 -0.46 18.87
C ILE A 347 -0.08 -1.06 18.55
N GLY A 348 -0.96 -1.17 19.56
CA GLY A 348 -2.33 -1.66 19.37
C GLY A 348 -3.10 -0.83 18.35
N ILE A 349 -3.00 0.49 18.42
CA ILE A 349 -3.69 1.42 17.52
C ILE A 349 -3.06 1.42 16.12
N MET A 350 -1.73 1.47 16.03
CA MET A 350 -1.02 1.58 14.75
C MET A 350 -1.01 0.29 13.92
N LYS A 351 -1.26 -0.88 14.52
CA LYS A 351 -1.37 -2.15 13.77
C LYS A 351 -2.53 -2.14 12.79
N ASP A 352 -3.65 -1.52 13.15
CA ASP A 352 -4.82 -1.45 12.27
C ASP A 352 -4.58 -0.52 11.08
N ARG A 353 -3.77 0.52 11.28
CA ARG A 353 -3.38 1.50 10.26
C ARG A 353 -2.65 0.88 9.08
N LEU A 354 -1.80 -0.14 9.32
CA LEU A 354 -1.10 -0.86 8.25
C LEU A 354 -2.05 -1.52 7.26
N ASN A 355 -3.29 -1.79 7.66
CA ASN A 355 -4.30 -2.34 6.78
C ASN A 355 -5.03 -1.27 5.94
N ARG A 356 -4.74 0.02 6.11
CA ARG A 356 -5.33 1.16 5.37
C ARG A 356 -6.87 1.09 5.22
N GLY A 357 -7.57 0.58 6.24
CA GLY A 357 -9.03 0.44 6.23
C GLY A 357 -9.58 -0.71 5.37
N PHE A 358 -8.74 -1.63 4.89
CA PHE A 358 -9.13 -2.78 4.07
C PHE A 358 -9.41 -4.06 4.87
N ARG A 359 -9.96 -3.95 6.09
CA ARG A 359 -10.32 -5.11 6.92
C ARG A 359 -11.67 -5.70 6.56
#